data_AF-A0A7V8YDR9-F1
#
_entry.id   AF-A0A7V8YDR9-F1
#
_cell.length_a   1.000
_cell.length_b   1.000
_cell.length_c   1.000
_cell.angle_alpha   90.00
_cell.angle_beta   90.00
_cell.angle_gamma   90.00
#
_symmetry.space_group_name_H-M   'P 1'
#
loop_
_entity.id
_entity.type
_entity.pdbx_description
1 polymer ?
#
loop_
_entity_poly.entity_id
_entity_poly.type
_entity_poly.pdbx_seq_one_letter_code
_entity_poly.pdbx_strand_id
1 'polypeptide(L)'
;MSVHPSEPGFSGDHAHPHGHPHGGGGGDDPHHAHHSPWFYAGIAVFLGILTLIELGPLFDYYNLPATVLIGLSVVKFFTVVAFFMHLWDDDSIYTRVFGAPLLGAIAMVAVLMTLFHTWSPSPRPENFAVLERQYENWNGECSSWLYSAGTNRRYCASPPIPVERIALFAPKGGGSASGPPAADLTGKSPDEVMALLMKRGETLFNANCSACHQVDGKGITGTYPPLAGSDYFADPTTHAGIIINGLAGEIVVNGTPYNGVMASFGQLNDYNIAAIATYERQSWGNNLGVLLPEQVAAAR
;
A
#
# COMPACT_ATOMS: atom_id res chain seq x y z
N MET A 1 -49.88 39.20 -78.31
CA MET A 1 -51.11 38.93 -79.07
C MET A 1 -51.48 37.49 -78.79
N SER A 2 -52.43 37.16 -77.92
CA SER A 2 -53.90 37.31 -78.01
C SER A 2 -54.46 35.88 -78.10
N VAL A 3 -55.16 35.38 -77.04
CA VAL A 3 -56.64 35.17 -77.04
C VAL A 3 -56.99 33.80 -77.72
N HIS A 4 -57.68 32.78 -77.17
CA HIS A 4 -58.84 32.62 -76.26
C HIS A 4 -59.06 31.07 -75.99
N PRO A 5 -60.22 30.55 -75.49
CA PRO A 5 -60.68 30.26 -74.12
C PRO A 5 -60.88 28.71 -73.90
N SER A 6 -61.41 28.11 -72.82
CA SER A 6 -62.77 28.19 -72.23
C SER A 6 -62.89 27.20 -71.04
N GLU A 7 -63.52 27.61 -69.94
CA GLU A 7 -64.08 26.73 -68.88
C GLU A 7 -65.50 26.21 -69.29
N PRO A 8 -66.19 25.28 -68.56
CA PRO A 8 -66.73 25.43 -67.19
C PRO A 8 -66.51 24.15 -66.31
N GLY A 9 -66.63 24.08 -64.99
CA GLY A 9 -67.52 24.73 -64.02
C GLY A 9 -68.44 23.65 -63.41
N PHE A 10 -68.23 23.26 -62.15
CA PHE A 10 -69.32 22.75 -61.29
C PHE A 10 -68.95 22.83 -59.80
N SER A 11 -69.68 23.67 -59.09
CA SER A 11 -69.74 23.79 -57.63
C SER A 11 -70.79 22.81 -57.09
N GLY A 12 -70.57 22.23 -55.91
CA GLY A 12 -71.51 21.33 -55.27
C GLY A 12 -71.15 21.04 -53.81
N ASP A 13 -71.49 21.98 -52.94
CA ASP A 13 -71.50 21.82 -51.49
C ASP A 13 -72.50 20.74 -51.05
N HIS A 14 -72.06 19.78 -50.23
CA HIS A 14 -72.96 19.02 -49.37
C HIS A 14 -72.31 18.76 -48.00
N ALA A 15 -72.79 19.50 -47.01
CA ALA A 15 -72.65 19.18 -45.60
C ALA A 15 -73.76 18.21 -45.18
N HIS A 16 -73.42 17.17 -44.40
CA HIS A 16 -74.21 16.76 -43.23
C HIS A 16 -73.36 15.90 -42.26
N PRO A 17 -73.57 16.02 -40.94
CA PRO A 17 -72.82 15.33 -39.87
C PRO A 17 -73.51 14.01 -39.45
N HIS A 18 -73.18 13.48 -38.26
CA HIS A 18 -73.57 12.19 -37.63
C HIS A 18 -72.55 11.06 -37.90
N GLY A 19 -71.93 10.35 -36.95
CA GLY A 19 -72.02 10.26 -35.49
C GLY A 19 -71.65 8.82 -35.06
N HIS A 20 -70.99 8.68 -33.90
CA HIS A 20 -70.74 7.45 -33.11
C HIS A 20 -69.45 6.62 -33.37
N PRO A 21 -68.98 5.78 -32.41
CA PRO A 21 -68.10 6.21 -31.32
C PRO A 21 -66.91 5.25 -31.12
N HIS A 22 -65.68 5.74 -30.93
CA HIS A 22 -64.60 4.89 -30.45
C HIS A 22 -63.96 5.50 -29.22
N GLY A 23 -64.25 4.88 -28.08
CA GLY A 23 -63.52 5.09 -26.85
C GLY A 23 -62.07 4.67 -27.04
N GLY A 24 -61.19 5.50 -26.52
CA GLY A 24 -59.79 5.20 -26.25
C GLY A 24 -59.39 6.19 -25.18
N GLY A 25 -59.22 5.69 -23.94
CA GLY A 25 -58.76 6.51 -22.83
C GLY A 25 -57.47 7.21 -23.24
N GLY A 26 -57.53 8.54 -23.31
CA GLY A 26 -56.33 9.38 -23.35
C GLY A 26 -55.69 9.24 -21.99
N GLY A 27 -54.70 8.35 -21.92
CA GLY A 27 -53.85 8.20 -20.74
C GLY A 27 -53.24 9.54 -20.40
N ASP A 28 -53.29 9.87 -19.12
CA ASP A 28 -52.48 10.92 -18.53
C ASP A 28 -51.02 10.59 -18.84
N ASP A 29 -50.41 11.31 -19.80
CA ASP A 29 -48.96 11.27 -19.97
C ASP A 29 -48.35 11.86 -18.69
N PRO A 30 -47.63 11.06 -17.88
CA PRO A 30 -46.99 11.58 -16.69
C PRO A 30 -45.79 12.38 -17.16
N HIS A 31 -45.94 13.70 -17.28
CA HIS A 31 -44.82 14.61 -17.45
C HIS A 31 -43.79 14.33 -16.35
N HIS A 32 -42.67 13.69 -16.70
CA HIS A 32 -41.55 13.46 -15.81
C HIS A 32 -41.05 14.83 -15.30
N ALA A 33 -41.33 15.13 -14.04
CA ALA A 33 -40.94 16.40 -13.43
C ALA A 33 -39.42 16.41 -13.25
N HIS A 34 -38.70 17.07 -14.15
CA HIS A 34 -37.27 17.30 -14.00
C HIS A 34 -37.00 18.16 -12.75
N HIS A 35 -36.07 17.71 -11.91
CA HIS A 35 -35.67 18.47 -10.72
C HIS A 35 -35.06 19.84 -11.11
N SER A 36 -35.19 20.82 -10.23
CA SER A 36 -34.70 22.18 -10.49
C SER A 36 -33.16 22.25 -10.48
N PRO A 37 -32.53 23.20 -11.20
CA PRO A 37 -31.08 23.43 -11.16
C PRO A 37 -30.51 23.55 -9.74
N TRP A 38 -31.30 24.12 -8.83
CA TRP A 38 -30.93 24.30 -7.43
C TRP A 38 -30.84 23.00 -6.64
N PHE A 39 -31.62 21.98 -7.01
CA PHE A 39 -31.52 20.65 -6.41
C PHE A 39 -30.13 20.03 -6.68
N TYR A 40 -29.64 20.15 -7.92
CA TYR A 40 -28.33 19.63 -8.31
C TYR A 40 -27.17 20.40 -7.65
N ALA A 41 -27.30 21.72 -7.52
CA ALA A 41 -26.34 22.52 -6.77
C ALA A 41 -26.24 22.07 -5.30
N GLY A 42 -27.37 21.69 -4.68
CA GLY A 42 -27.40 21.12 -3.33
C GLY A 42 -26.62 19.81 -3.20
N ILE A 43 -26.79 18.89 -4.16
CA ILE A 43 -26.06 17.61 -4.15
C ILE A 43 -24.54 17.83 -4.33
N ALA A 44 -24.14 18.73 -5.22
CA ALA A 44 -22.73 19.05 -5.44
C ALA A 44 -22.06 19.60 -4.16
N VAL A 45 -22.75 20.50 -3.44
CA VAL A 45 -22.26 21.02 -2.15
C VAL A 45 -22.14 19.92 -1.12
N PHE A 46 -23.14 19.03 -1.01
CA PHE A 46 -23.10 17.90 -0.09
C PHE A 46 -21.91 16.97 -0.36
N LEU A 47 -21.67 16.61 -1.62
CA LEU A 47 -20.52 15.79 -2.02
C LEU A 47 -19.18 16.47 -1.75
N GLY A 48 -19.10 17.79 -1.93
CA GLY A 48 -17.94 18.60 -1.59
C GLY A 48 -17.63 18.54 -0.09
N ILE A 49 -18.65 18.70 0.76
CA ILE A 49 -18.51 18.59 2.23
C ILE A 49 -18.06 17.18 2.61
N LEU A 50 -18.68 16.14 2.04
CA LEU A 50 -18.31 14.75 2.31
C LEU A 50 -16.84 14.49 1.93
N THR A 51 -16.38 15.02 0.80
CA THR A 51 -14.98 14.92 0.36
C THR A 51 -14.03 15.66 1.30
N LEU A 52 -14.41 16.84 1.81
CA LEU A 52 -13.61 17.56 2.80
C LEU A 52 -13.53 16.78 4.13
N ILE A 53 -14.59 16.06 4.49
CA ILE A 53 -14.62 15.18 5.66
C ILE A 53 -13.69 13.96 5.47
N GLU A 54 -13.62 13.42 4.26
CA GLU A 54 -12.71 12.30 3.95
C GLU A 54 -11.23 12.71 3.95
N LEU A 55 -10.93 13.96 3.57
CA LEU A 55 -9.57 14.46 3.50
C LEU A 55 -9.00 14.95 4.83
N GLY A 56 -9.83 15.28 5.83
CA GLY A 56 -9.36 15.78 7.12
C GLY A 56 -8.34 14.88 7.85
N PRO A 57 -8.48 13.53 7.84
CA PRO A 57 -7.48 12.65 8.45
C PRO A 57 -6.15 12.62 7.70
N LEU A 58 -6.13 12.92 6.40
CA LEU A 58 -4.89 13.04 5.62
C LEU A 58 -4.04 14.23 6.07
N PHE A 59 -4.68 15.28 6.59
CA PHE A 59 -4.04 16.50 7.09
C PHE A 59 -4.03 16.60 8.62
N ASP A 60 -4.26 15.48 9.32
CA ASP A 60 -4.23 15.37 10.78
C ASP A 60 -5.21 16.32 11.52
N TYR A 61 -6.30 16.72 10.85
CA TYR A 61 -7.30 17.64 11.42
C TYR A 61 -8.25 16.95 12.41
N TYR A 62 -8.50 15.65 12.23
CA TYR A 62 -9.17 14.75 13.17
C TYR A 62 -8.88 13.28 12.82
N ASN A 63 -9.11 12.36 13.76
CA ASN A 63 -8.87 10.93 13.57
C ASN A 63 -10.20 10.16 13.46
N LEU A 64 -10.62 9.86 12.22
CA LEU A 64 -11.78 9.01 11.95
C LEU A 64 -11.33 7.56 11.74
N PRO A 65 -11.99 6.57 12.38
CA PRO A 65 -11.64 5.17 12.17
C PRO A 65 -11.89 4.77 10.71
N ALA A 66 -11.05 3.87 10.19
CA ALA A 66 -11.10 3.43 8.78
C ALA A 66 -12.48 2.92 8.35
N THR A 67 -13.24 2.30 9.26
CA THR A 67 -14.61 1.83 9.01
C THR A 67 -15.58 2.97 8.69
N VAL A 68 -15.42 4.13 9.33
CA VAL A 68 -16.25 5.31 9.07
C VAL A 68 -15.86 5.94 7.74
N LEU A 69 -14.57 6.01 7.41
CA LEU A 69 -14.10 6.52 6.12
C LEU A 69 -14.61 5.67 4.95
N ILE A 70 -14.53 4.34 5.07
CA ILE A 70 -15.10 3.42 4.09
C ILE A 70 -16.61 3.64 3.95
N GLY A 71 -17.34 3.81 5.07
CA GLY A 71 -18.76 4.12 5.05
C GLY A 71 -19.09 5.42 4.33
N LEU A 72 -18.32 6.49 4.59
CA LEU A 72 -18.45 7.78 3.91
C LEU A 72 -18.20 7.65 2.40
N SER A 73 -17.16 6.92 1.99
CA SER A 73 -16.86 6.70 0.58
C SER A 73 -17.93 5.88 -0.13
N VAL A 74 -18.53 4.90 0.55
CA VAL A 74 -19.69 4.15 0.02
C VAL A 74 -20.89 5.08 -0.17
N VAL A 75 -21.22 5.91 0.82
CA VAL A 75 -22.33 6.88 0.72
C VAL A 75 -22.10 7.87 -0.41
N LYS A 76 -20.88 8.41 -0.53
CA LYS A 76 -20.47 9.30 -1.61
C LYS A 76 -20.60 8.62 -2.98
N PHE A 77 -20.09 7.40 -3.11
CA PHE A 77 -20.21 6.61 -4.34
C PHE A 77 -21.67 6.42 -4.73
N PHE A 78 -22.52 5.97 -3.81
CA PHE A 78 -23.95 5.78 -4.10
C PHE A 78 -24.69 7.09 -4.37
N THR A 79 -24.27 8.20 -3.76
CA THR A 79 -24.86 9.52 -4.02
C THR A 79 -24.50 10.03 -5.41
N VAL A 80 -23.24 9.84 -5.82
CA VAL A 80 -22.78 10.13 -7.19
C VAL A 80 -23.51 9.22 -8.18
N VAL A 81 -23.55 7.92 -7.92
CA VAL A 81 -24.26 6.96 -8.77
C VAL A 81 -25.74 7.31 -8.86
N ALA A 82 -26.43 7.62 -7.76
CA ALA A 82 -27.84 8.03 -7.78
C ALA A 82 -28.08 9.33 -8.55
N PHE A 83 -27.19 10.32 -8.40
CA PHE A 83 -27.22 11.57 -9.16
C PHE A 83 -27.07 11.33 -10.66
N PHE A 84 -26.12 10.47 -11.05
CA PHE A 84 -25.94 10.08 -12.45
C PHE A 84 -26.96 9.03 -12.93
N MET A 85 -27.60 8.29 -12.03
CA MET A 85 -28.65 7.32 -12.34
C MET A 85 -30.00 7.99 -12.59
N HIS A 86 -30.26 9.15 -11.96
CA HIS A 86 -31.36 10.02 -12.38
C HIS A 86 -31.19 10.53 -13.83
N LEU A 87 -29.96 10.50 -14.36
CA LEU A 87 -29.63 10.73 -15.78
C LEU A 87 -29.56 9.43 -16.61
N TRP A 88 -29.59 8.25 -15.97
CA TRP A 88 -29.41 6.93 -16.61
C TRP A 88 -30.71 6.39 -17.17
N ASP A 89 -31.85 6.58 -16.49
CA ASP A 89 -33.12 5.97 -16.89
C ASP A 89 -33.69 6.48 -18.23
N ASP A 90 -33.07 7.49 -18.86
CA ASP A 90 -33.55 8.05 -20.14
C ASP A 90 -32.87 7.47 -21.40
N ASP A 91 -31.65 6.88 -21.34
CA ASP A 91 -31.06 6.27 -22.54
C ASP A 91 -30.06 5.14 -22.26
N SER A 92 -30.29 4.00 -22.93
CA SER A 92 -29.46 2.79 -22.90
C SER A 92 -27.97 3.02 -23.24
N ILE A 93 -27.65 4.12 -23.93
CA ILE A 93 -26.27 4.49 -24.24
C ILE A 93 -25.51 4.92 -22.98
N TYR A 94 -26.16 5.65 -22.07
CA TYR A 94 -25.53 6.13 -20.84
C TYR A 94 -25.31 4.98 -19.85
N THR A 95 -26.28 4.08 -19.73
CA THR A 95 -26.11 2.81 -19.00
C THR A 95 -24.84 2.06 -19.39
N ARG A 96 -24.55 1.98 -20.70
CA ARG A 96 -23.39 1.25 -21.22
C ARG A 96 -22.09 2.02 -21.01
N VAL A 97 -22.11 3.33 -21.23
CA VAL A 97 -20.94 4.21 -21.05
C VAL A 97 -20.50 4.25 -19.58
N PHE A 98 -21.43 4.23 -18.62
CA PHE A 98 -21.11 4.30 -17.20
C PHE A 98 -21.00 2.92 -16.51
N GLY A 99 -21.77 1.92 -16.93
CA GLY A 99 -21.74 0.57 -16.34
C GLY A 99 -20.55 -0.28 -16.77
N ALA A 100 -20.10 -0.18 -18.03
CA ALA A 100 -18.99 -0.99 -18.55
C ALA A 100 -17.64 -0.71 -17.87
N PRO A 101 -17.25 0.56 -17.59
CA PRO A 101 -16.01 0.85 -16.86
C PRO A 101 -16.01 0.31 -15.42
N LEU A 102 -17.16 0.33 -14.73
CA LEU A 102 -17.28 -0.19 -13.36
C LEU A 102 -17.06 -1.70 -13.33
N LEU A 103 -17.68 -2.44 -14.25
CA LEU A 103 -17.44 -3.88 -14.41
C LEU A 103 -15.98 -4.18 -14.79
N GLY A 104 -15.38 -3.35 -15.65
CA GLY A 104 -13.97 -3.45 -16.01
C GLY A 104 -13.04 -3.25 -14.82
N ALA A 105 -13.33 -2.28 -13.94
CA ALA A 105 -12.55 -2.03 -12.73
C ALA A 105 -12.63 -3.19 -11.74
N ILE A 106 -13.81 -3.75 -11.53
CA ILE A 106 -14.01 -4.94 -10.67
C ILE A 106 -13.24 -6.13 -11.23
N ALA A 107 -13.30 -6.36 -12.55
CA ALA A 107 -12.56 -7.42 -13.21
C ALA A 107 -11.05 -7.25 -13.08
N MET A 108 -10.53 -6.03 -13.25
CA MET A 108 -9.11 -5.71 -13.07
C MET A 108 -8.66 -6.05 -11.64
N VAL A 109 -9.41 -5.63 -10.62
CA VAL A 109 -9.07 -5.92 -9.22
C VAL A 109 -9.06 -7.43 -8.96
N ALA A 110 -10.04 -8.17 -9.47
CA ALA A 110 -10.07 -9.63 -9.34
C ALA A 110 -8.85 -10.30 -10.00
N VAL A 111 -8.46 -9.86 -11.20
CA VAL A 111 -7.27 -10.35 -11.90
C VAL A 111 -6.00 -10.07 -11.10
N LEU A 112 -5.84 -8.84 -10.58
CA LEU A 112 -4.69 -8.49 -9.75
C LEU A 112 -4.62 -9.37 -8.50
N MET A 113 -5.74 -9.56 -7.80
CA MET A 113 -5.78 -10.44 -6.62
C MET A 113 -5.37 -11.87 -6.96
N THR A 114 -5.84 -12.43 -8.08
CA THR A 114 -5.43 -13.78 -8.50
C THR A 114 -3.93 -13.85 -8.84
N LEU A 115 -3.40 -12.84 -9.52
CA LEU A 115 -1.98 -12.80 -9.91
C LEU A 115 -1.06 -12.72 -8.68
N PHE A 116 -1.37 -11.85 -7.72
CA PHE A 116 -0.59 -11.71 -6.49
C PHE A 116 -0.73 -12.91 -5.54
N HIS A 117 -1.86 -13.63 -5.54
CA HIS A 117 -2.00 -14.86 -4.76
C HIS A 117 -1.10 -15.99 -5.28
N THR A 118 -0.92 -16.08 -6.61
CA THR A 118 -0.06 -17.10 -7.23
C THR A 118 1.44 -16.77 -7.20
N TRP A 119 1.81 -15.53 -6.85
CA TRP A 119 3.18 -15.03 -6.87
C TRP A 119 3.63 -14.55 -5.47
N SER A 120 3.38 -15.35 -4.43
CA SER A 120 4.04 -15.16 -3.14
C SER A 120 4.84 -16.43 -2.78
N PRO A 121 6.15 -16.48 -3.10
CA PRO A 121 6.98 -17.60 -2.67
C PRO A 121 7.11 -17.57 -1.15
N SER A 122 6.59 -18.60 -0.47
CA SER A 122 6.79 -18.81 0.96
C SER A 122 8.28 -19.04 1.28
N PRO A 123 8.87 -18.41 2.31
CA PRO A 123 10.24 -18.68 2.73
C PRO A 123 10.41 -20.15 3.11
N ARG A 124 11.49 -20.78 2.64
CA ARG A 124 11.80 -22.18 2.96
C ARG A 124 12.54 -22.27 4.31
N PRO A 125 12.22 -23.27 5.16
CA PRO A 125 12.78 -23.40 6.50
C PRO A 125 14.26 -23.82 6.55
N GLU A 126 14.86 -24.30 5.46
CA GLU A 126 16.25 -24.79 5.43
C GLU A 126 17.33 -23.71 5.69
N ASN A 127 17.00 -22.42 5.63
CA ASN A 127 17.98 -21.33 5.76
C ASN A 127 18.31 -20.99 7.23
N PHE A 128 17.56 -21.50 8.20
CA PHE A 128 17.73 -21.19 9.63
C PHE A 128 18.62 -22.19 10.39
N ALA A 129 18.89 -23.37 9.82
CA ALA A 129 19.58 -24.47 10.50
C ALA A 129 21.11 -24.28 10.66
N VAL A 130 21.72 -23.31 9.97
CA VAL A 130 23.17 -23.06 10.03
C VAL A 130 23.56 -22.24 11.27
N LEU A 131 22.69 -21.34 11.74
CA LEU A 131 22.97 -20.45 12.88
C LEU A 131 22.94 -21.19 14.22
N GLU A 132 22.19 -22.28 14.32
CA GLU A 132 21.98 -23.00 15.57
C GLU A 132 23.26 -23.70 16.10
N ARG A 133 24.22 -24.03 15.22
CA ARG A 133 25.45 -24.77 15.58
C ARG A 133 26.51 -23.94 16.29
N GLN A 134 26.53 -22.61 16.14
CA GLN A 134 27.55 -21.75 16.75
C GLN A 134 27.23 -21.30 18.17
N TYR A 135 25.97 -21.42 18.61
CA TYR A 135 25.51 -20.93 19.91
C TYR A 135 25.59 -21.95 21.06
N GLU A 136 25.96 -23.22 20.80
CA GLU A 136 25.91 -24.27 21.82
C GLU A 136 27.05 -24.25 22.86
N ASN A 137 28.14 -23.50 22.64
CA ASN A 137 29.39 -23.63 23.43
C ASN A 137 29.95 -22.31 24.03
N TRP A 138 29.13 -21.28 24.25
CA TRP A 138 29.61 -20.00 24.83
C TRP A 138 29.68 -20.03 26.37
N ASN A 139 30.88 -19.81 26.93
CA ASN A 139 31.16 -19.84 28.38
C ASN A 139 31.49 -18.46 29.01
N GLY A 140 31.21 -17.34 28.33
CA GLY A 140 31.49 -15.96 28.81
C GLY A 140 30.27 -15.22 29.37
N GLU A 141 30.48 -13.98 29.86
CA GLU A 141 29.37 -13.08 30.23
C GLU A 141 28.50 -12.76 29.00
N CYS A 142 27.17 -12.78 29.19
CA CYS A 142 26.19 -12.61 28.12
C CYS A 142 25.20 -11.51 28.50
N SER A 143 24.94 -10.58 27.58
CA SER A 143 24.02 -9.45 27.82
C SER A 143 22.55 -9.87 27.84
N SER A 144 22.18 -10.94 27.14
CA SER A 144 20.84 -11.52 27.15
C SER A 144 20.86 -13.02 26.85
N TRP A 145 20.08 -13.77 27.63
CA TRP A 145 19.92 -15.21 27.48
C TRP A 145 18.60 -15.51 26.78
N LEU A 146 18.64 -16.34 25.74
CA LEU A 146 17.45 -16.87 25.09
C LEU A 146 17.20 -18.32 25.52
N TYR A 147 15.94 -18.65 25.70
CA TYR A 147 15.48 -19.95 26.20
C TYR A 147 14.79 -20.73 25.09
N SER A 148 15.29 -21.93 24.78
CA SER A 148 14.60 -22.84 23.86
C SER A 148 13.67 -23.77 24.64
N ALA A 149 12.37 -23.68 24.36
CA ALA A 149 11.34 -24.50 24.99
C ALA A 149 11.44 -25.99 24.59
N GLY A 150 12.06 -26.31 23.44
CA GLY A 150 12.16 -27.68 22.93
C GLY A 150 13.33 -28.48 23.50
N THR A 151 14.43 -27.83 23.86
CA THR A 151 15.68 -28.50 24.31
C THR A 151 16.02 -28.23 25.77
N ASN A 152 15.27 -27.32 26.43
CA ASN A 152 15.54 -26.84 27.79
C ASN A 152 16.97 -26.31 27.97
N ARG A 153 17.58 -25.78 26.89
CA ARG A 153 18.90 -25.17 26.88
C ARG A 153 18.79 -23.65 26.83
N ARG A 154 19.79 -22.99 27.42
CA ARG A 154 20.01 -21.54 27.32
C ARG A 154 21.08 -21.26 26.28
N TYR A 155 20.84 -20.28 25.44
CA TYR A 155 21.78 -19.83 24.42
C TYR A 155 22.13 -18.36 24.70
N CYS A 156 23.40 -18.00 24.55
CA CYS A 156 23.83 -16.62 24.72
C CYS A 156 23.52 -15.85 23.43
N ALA A 157 22.67 -14.82 23.46
CA ALA A 157 22.21 -14.14 22.24
C ALA A 157 23.31 -13.28 21.57
N SER A 158 24.21 -12.70 22.37
CA SER A 158 25.23 -11.76 21.88
C SER A 158 26.50 -11.79 22.74
N PRO A 159 27.58 -12.46 22.32
CA PRO A 159 28.90 -12.12 22.86
C PRO A 159 29.36 -10.77 22.27
N PRO A 160 29.86 -9.82 23.07
CA PRO A 160 30.50 -8.63 22.50
C PRO A 160 31.74 -9.07 21.71
N ILE A 161 31.75 -8.84 20.40
CA ILE A 161 32.96 -9.03 19.58
C ILE A 161 33.81 -7.77 19.72
N PRO A 162 35.03 -7.85 20.28
CA PRO A 162 35.94 -6.72 20.33
C PRO A 162 36.28 -6.26 18.91
N VAL A 163 36.29 -4.93 18.70
CA VAL A 163 36.58 -4.28 17.42
C VAL A 163 37.94 -4.69 16.84
N GLU A 164 38.87 -5.20 17.65
CA GLU A 164 40.16 -5.69 17.18
C GLU A 164 40.08 -6.98 16.33
N ARG A 165 38.95 -7.71 16.37
CA ARG A 165 38.75 -8.95 15.58
C ARG A 165 38.12 -8.74 14.20
N ILE A 166 37.83 -7.50 13.82
CA ILE A 166 37.26 -7.11 12.51
C ILE A 166 38.16 -7.55 11.34
N ALA A 167 39.48 -7.63 11.54
CA ALA A 167 40.44 -8.01 10.49
C ALA A 167 40.46 -9.50 10.12
N LEU A 168 39.84 -10.39 10.91
CA LEU A 168 39.91 -11.84 10.66
C LEU A 168 38.86 -12.37 9.67
N PHE A 169 37.88 -11.54 9.28
CA PHE A 169 36.71 -11.95 8.50
C PHE A 169 36.55 -11.17 7.19
N ALA A 170 37.67 -10.80 6.56
CA ALA A 170 37.67 -10.13 5.26
C ALA A 170 36.93 -10.96 4.20
N PRO A 171 35.86 -10.43 3.55
CA PRO A 171 35.16 -11.14 2.49
C PRO A 171 35.94 -11.10 1.17
N LYS A 172 35.96 -12.25 0.47
CA LYS A 172 36.34 -12.34 -0.94
C LYS A 172 35.16 -11.88 -1.80
N GLY A 173 35.15 -10.58 -2.11
CA GLY A 173 34.67 -9.99 -3.37
C GLY A 173 33.22 -10.19 -3.86
N GLY A 174 32.56 -9.07 -4.15
CA GLY A 174 31.96 -8.81 -5.47
C GLY A 174 30.45 -8.96 -5.61
N GLY A 175 29.73 -7.83 -5.70
CA GLY A 175 28.35 -7.80 -6.21
C GLY A 175 27.72 -6.41 -6.21
N SER A 176 27.71 -5.74 -7.37
CA SER A 176 26.92 -4.53 -7.61
C SER A 176 25.46 -4.90 -7.89
N ALA A 177 24.51 -4.31 -7.15
CA ALA A 177 23.15 -4.08 -7.64
C ALA A 177 22.53 -2.86 -6.94
N SER A 178 22.17 -1.87 -7.77
CA SER A 178 21.40 -0.64 -7.53
C SER A 178 21.73 0.25 -6.32
N GLY A 179 22.68 1.17 -6.53
CA GLY A 179 22.86 2.44 -5.80
C GLY A 179 24.14 3.15 -6.24
N PRO A 180 24.32 4.47 -6.02
CA PRO A 180 25.62 5.12 -6.18
C PRO A 180 26.72 4.33 -5.46
N PRO A 181 27.97 4.34 -5.96
CA PRO A 181 29.04 3.50 -5.44
C PRO A 181 29.16 3.66 -3.92
N ALA A 182 29.43 2.54 -3.24
CA ALA A 182 29.69 2.52 -1.81
C ALA A 182 30.68 3.63 -1.46
N ALA A 183 30.41 4.38 -0.38
CA ALA A 183 31.42 5.30 0.12
C ALA A 183 32.66 4.49 0.49
N ASP A 184 33.85 4.94 0.09
CA ASP A 184 35.09 4.31 0.51
C ASP A 184 35.20 4.43 2.04
N LEU A 185 35.04 3.31 2.74
CA LEU A 185 35.14 3.26 4.21
C LEU A 185 36.59 3.05 4.67
N THR A 186 37.54 2.85 3.75
CA THR A 186 38.91 2.49 4.07
C THR A 186 39.63 3.64 4.78
N GLY A 187 40.25 3.35 5.92
CA GLY A 187 41.01 4.32 6.71
C GLY A 187 40.16 5.38 7.44
N LYS A 188 38.84 5.25 7.44
CA LYS A 188 37.95 6.12 8.23
C LYS A 188 37.90 5.69 9.68
N SER A 189 37.77 6.66 10.58
CA SER A 189 37.50 6.39 11.98
C SER A 189 36.10 5.78 12.19
N PRO A 190 35.86 5.07 13.31
CA PRO A 190 34.54 4.51 13.62
C PRO A 190 33.41 5.54 13.58
N ASP A 191 33.65 6.77 14.07
CA ASP A 191 32.66 7.84 14.09
C ASP A 191 32.33 8.34 12.67
N GLU A 192 33.33 8.43 11.79
CA GLU A 192 33.11 8.78 10.39
C GLU A 192 32.33 7.69 9.64
N VAL A 193 32.63 6.42 9.91
CA VAL A 193 31.87 5.29 9.32
C VAL A 193 30.43 5.34 9.79
N MET A 194 30.18 5.53 11.09
CA MET A 194 28.84 5.68 11.64
C MET A 194 28.09 6.84 11.00
N ALA A 195 28.69 8.03 10.92
CA ALA A 195 28.05 9.21 10.34
C ALA A 195 27.68 9.01 8.85
N LEU A 196 28.54 8.35 8.07
CA LEU A 196 28.29 8.05 6.66
C LEU A 196 27.14 7.05 6.50
N LEU A 197 27.15 5.96 7.27
CA LEU A 197 26.11 4.94 7.24
C LEU A 197 24.77 5.50 7.72
N MET A 198 24.74 6.30 8.79
CA MET A 198 23.53 6.97 9.29
C MET A 198 22.90 7.88 8.23
N LYS A 199 23.69 8.77 7.63
CA LYS A 199 23.21 9.71 6.60
C LYS A 199 22.67 8.98 5.37
N ARG A 200 23.40 7.94 4.92
CA ARG A 200 22.99 7.12 3.78
C ARG A 200 21.75 6.30 4.11
N GLY A 201 21.71 5.72 5.30
CA GLY A 201 20.66 4.87 5.82
C GLY A 201 19.34 5.62 5.93
N GLU A 202 19.34 6.83 6.49
CA GLU A 202 18.15 7.69 6.57
C GLU A 202 17.53 7.94 5.18
N THR A 203 18.37 8.29 4.20
CA THR A 203 17.91 8.54 2.83
C THR A 203 17.27 7.29 2.23
N LEU A 204 17.90 6.13 2.41
CA LEU A 204 17.40 4.86 1.87
C LEU A 204 16.17 4.35 2.63
N PHE A 205 16.13 4.50 3.94
CA PHE A 205 15.00 4.16 4.78
C PHE A 205 13.76 4.94 4.35
N ASN A 206 13.89 6.25 4.16
CA ASN A 206 12.81 7.11 3.70
C ASN A 206 12.31 6.74 2.29
N ALA A 207 13.18 6.20 1.44
CA ALA A 207 12.81 5.79 0.08
C ALA A 207 12.20 4.38 0.01
N ASN A 208 12.56 3.46 0.91
CA ASN A 208 12.28 2.03 0.76
C ASN A 208 11.46 1.43 1.91
N CYS A 209 11.55 1.97 3.12
CA CYS A 209 11.09 1.32 4.35
C CYS A 209 9.97 2.12 5.05
N SER A 210 10.04 3.45 4.98
CA SER A 210 9.13 4.37 5.69
C SER A 210 7.67 4.24 5.28
N ALA A 211 7.38 3.78 4.05
CA ALA A 211 6.02 3.59 3.57
C ALA A 211 5.22 2.59 4.43
N CYS A 212 5.91 1.62 5.05
CA CYS A 212 5.30 0.63 5.94
C CYS A 212 5.67 0.88 7.40
N HIS A 213 6.95 1.08 7.68
CA HIS A 213 7.46 1.25 9.05
C HIS A 213 7.32 2.67 9.61
N GLN A 214 6.77 3.60 8.82
CA GLN A 214 6.65 5.03 9.13
C GLN A 214 8.00 5.74 9.26
N VAL A 215 7.99 7.07 9.10
CA VAL A 215 9.21 7.89 9.22
C VAL A 215 9.79 7.90 10.64
N ASP A 216 8.94 7.65 11.65
CA ASP A 216 9.32 7.55 13.05
C ASP A 216 9.55 6.11 13.51
N GLY A 217 9.57 5.15 12.57
CA GLY A 217 9.86 3.75 12.83
C GLY A 217 8.79 3.03 13.67
N LYS A 218 7.63 3.63 13.95
CA LYS A 218 6.61 2.99 14.80
C LYS A 218 5.74 1.97 14.08
N GLY A 219 5.80 1.94 12.75
CA GLY A 219 4.91 1.09 11.95
C GLY A 219 3.44 1.39 12.19
N ILE A 220 2.60 0.37 12.02
CA ILE A 220 1.16 0.42 12.27
C ILE A 220 0.82 -0.81 13.10
N THR A 221 0.40 -0.61 14.35
CA THR A 221 0.06 -1.70 15.28
C THR A 221 -0.90 -2.72 14.64
N GLY A 222 -0.52 -4.00 14.70
CA GLY A 222 -1.27 -5.10 14.10
C GLY A 222 -1.04 -5.33 12.60
N THR A 223 -0.36 -4.41 11.90
CA THR A 223 -0.12 -4.51 10.43
C THR A 223 1.36 -4.48 10.08
N TYR A 224 2.08 -3.44 10.50
CA TYR A 224 3.53 -3.28 10.26
C TYR A 224 4.24 -3.13 11.60
N PRO A 225 5.20 -4.01 11.93
CA PRO A 225 5.85 -3.99 13.23
C PRO A 225 6.70 -2.73 13.42
N PRO A 226 6.83 -2.24 14.67
CA PRO A 226 7.70 -1.13 14.98
C PRO A 226 9.17 -1.56 14.82
N LEU A 227 9.96 -0.65 14.27
CA LEU A 227 11.42 -0.66 14.31
C LEU A 227 11.95 0.14 15.50
N ALA A 228 11.23 1.18 15.90
CA ALA A 228 11.53 1.95 17.10
C ALA A 228 11.40 1.08 18.36
N GLY A 229 12.50 0.90 19.10
CA GLY A 229 12.53 0.10 20.33
C GLY A 229 12.20 -1.37 20.11
N SER A 230 12.49 -1.92 18.92
CA SER A 230 12.14 -3.31 18.57
C SER A 230 13.08 -4.31 19.22
N ASP A 231 12.51 -5.34 19.85
CA ASP A 231 13.25 -6.51 20.36
C ASP A 231 13.66 -7.50 19.27
N TYR A 232 13.03 -7.43 18.10
CA TYR A 232 13.05 -8.50 17.10
C TYR A 232 14.34 -8.60 16.28
N PHE A 233 15.04 -7.48 16.05
CA PHE A 233 16.26 -7.44 15.23
C PHE A 233 17.51 -7.03 16.01
N ALA A 234 17.56 -7.30 17.31
CA ALA A 234 18.74 -7.03 18.13
C ALA A 234 20.01 -7.71 17.58
N ASP A 235 19.88 -8.92 17.02
CA ASP A 235 20.96 -9.61 16.32
C ASP A 235 21.22 -9.02 14.93
N PRO A 236 22.46 -8.58 14.61
CA PRO A 236 22.77 -7.96 13.32
C PRO A 236 22.62 -8.91 12.13
N THR A 237 22.92 -10.21 12.30
CA THR A 237 22.78 -11.18 11.20
C THR A 237 21.32 -11.40 10.83
N THR A 238 20.46 -11.53 11.83
CA THR A 238 19.00 -11.59 11.68
C THR A 238 18.47 -10.33 11.01
N HIS A 239 18.93 -9.16 11.46
CA HIS A 239 18.51 -7.87 10.88
C HIS A 239 18.86 -7.76 9.39
N ALA A 240 20.13 -8.01 9.03
CA ALA A 240 20.56 -8.01 7.64
C ALA A 240 19.80 -9.07 6.81
N GLY A 241 19.62 -10.27 7.37
CA GLY A 241 18.91 -11.38 6.74
C GLY A 241 17.45 -11.05 6.41
N ILE A 242 16.75 -10.35 7.31
CA ILE A 242 15.38 -9.87 7.07
C ILE A 242 15.33 -8.86 5.93
N ILE A 243 16.26 -7.90 5.88
CA ILE A 243 16.31 -6.91 4.79
C ILE A 243 16.64 -7.60 3.46
N ILE A 244 17.60 -8.52 3.44
CA ILE A 244 18.03 -9.23 2.24
C ILE A 244 16.91 -10.12 1.70
N ASN A 245 16.28 -10.92 2.55
CA ASN A 245 15.40 -12.00 2.11
C ASN A 245 13.91 -11.67 2.22
N GLY A 246 13.57 -10.56 2.88
CA GLY A 246 12.21 -10.30 3.33
C GLY A 246 11.84 -11.18 4.53
N LEU A 247 10.58 -11.07 4.96
CA LEU A 247 10.05 -11.82 6.09
C LEU A 247 8.57 -12.11 5.84
N ALA A 248 8.14 -13.34 6.10
CA ALA A 248 6.73 -13.70 5.99
C ALA A 248 6.33 -14.63 7.13
N GLY A 249 5.06 -14.55 7.52
CA GLY A 249 4.46 -15.38 8.56
C GLY A 249 4.29 -14.66 9.90
N GLU A 250 3.96 -15.45 10.91
CA GLU A 250 3.65 -14.93 12.25
C GLU A 250 4.93 -14.59 13.02
N ILE A 251 4.98 -13.38 13.56
CA ILE A 251 6.06 -12.90 14.42
C ILE A 251 5.46 -12.14 15.61
N VAL A 252 6.23 -12.00 16.68
CA VAL A 252 5.87 -11.17 17.82
C VAL A 252 6.95 -10.11 18.00
N VAL A 253 6.55 -8.84 17.97
CA VAL A 253 7.44 -7.70 18.16
C VAL A 253 6.92 -6.88 19.32
N ASN A 254 7.75 -6.68 20.35
CA ASN A 254 7.38 -5.99 21.59
C ASN A 254 6.07 -6.53 22.21
N GLY A 255 5.88 -7.86 22.16
CA GLY A 255 4.69 -8.55 22.69
C GLY A 255 3.43 -8.45 21.83
N THR A 256 3.46 -7.78 20.68
CA THR A 256 2.33 -7.69 19.74
C THR A 256 2.52 -8.66 18.58
N PRO A 257 1.53 -9.51 18.23
CA PRO A 257 1.62 -10.40 17.09
C PRO A 257 1.40 -9.65 15.77
N TYR A 258 2.15 -10.05 14.75
CA TYR A 258 2.04 -9.59 13.37
C TYR A 258 2.06 -10.80 12.45
N ASN A 259 1.26 -10.76 11.38
CA ASN A 259 1.28 -11.80 10.35
C ASN A 259 1.14 -11.12 8.98
N GLY A 260 2.27 -10.89 8.35
CA GLY A 260 2.35 -10.15 7.10
C GLY A 260 3.47 -10.65 6.21
N VAL A 261 3.72 -9.90 5.13
CA VAL A 261 4.81 -10.18 4.19
C VAL A 261 5.59 -8.88 3.98
N MET A 262 6.86 -8.90 4.37
CA MET A 262 7.85 -7.89 4.02
C MET A 262 8.60 -8.37 2.78
N ALA A 263 8.60 -7.53 1.75
CA ALA A 263 9.32 -7.82 0.50
C ALA A 263 10.85 -7.87 0.74
N SER A 264 11.53 -8.67 -0.08
CA SER A 264 12.99 -8.72 -0.12
C SER A 264 13.57 -7.42 -0.67
N PHE A 265 14.64 -6.93 -0.05
CA PHE A 265 15.49 -5.86 -0.56
C PHE A 265 16.90 -6.35 -0.95
N GLY A 266 17.07 -7.65 -1.19
CA GLY A 266 18.33 -8.26 -1.57
C GLY A 266 18.95 -7.73 -2.86
N GLN A 267 18.20 -7.00 -3.70
CA GLN A 267 18.71 -6.27 -4.87
C GLN A 267 19.54 -5.03 -4.51
N LEU A 268 19.49 -4.53 -3.27
CA LEU A 268 20.37 -3.47 -2.81
C LEU A 268 21.75 -4.05 -2.53
N ASN A 269 22.81 -3.30 -2.82
CA ASN A 269 24.17 -3.71 -2.47
C ASN A 269 24.41 -3.72 -0.95
N ASP A 270 25.48 -4.39 -0.53
CA ASP A 270 25.80 -4.61 0.89
C ASP A 270 25.98 -3.31 1.68
N TYR A 271 26.58 -2.29 1.06
CA TYR A 271 26.74 -0.97 1.66
C TYR A 271 25.40 -0.29 1.95
N ASN A 272 24.45 -0.38 1.03
CA ASN A 272 23.13 0.23 1.19
C ASN A 272 22.32 -0.49 2.28
N ILE A 273 22.38 -1.81 2.35
CA ILE A 273 21.71 -2.59 3.40
C ILE A 273 22.37 -2.33 4.77
N ALA A 274 23.70 -2.27 4.82
CA ALA A 274 24.44 -1.90 6.03
C ALA A 274 24.06 -0.51 6.53
N ALA A 275 23.90 0.45 5.63
CA ALA A 275 23.47 1.79 5.95
C ALA A 275 22.03 1.81 6.49
N ILE A 276 21.08 1.15 5.83
CA ILE A 276 19.68 1.03 6.30
C ILE A 276 19.65 0.42 7.70
N ALA A 277 20.27 -0.76 7.87
CA ALA A 277 20.29 -1.46 9.15
C ALA A 277 20.94 -0.62 10.24
N THR A 278 22.07 0.04 9.96
CA THR A 278 22.72 0.95 10.93
C THR A 278 21.80 2.09 11.34
N TYR A 279 21.11 2.73 10.39
CA TYR A 279 20.15 3.79 10.69
C TYR A 279 19.02 3.29 11.59
N GLU A 280 18.41 2.15 11.28
CA GLU A 280 17.35 1.55 12.10
C GLU A 280 17.85 1.18 13.51
N ARG A 281 19.09 0.66 13.62
CA ARG A 281 19.72 0.23 14.88
C ARG A 281 20.12 1.37 15.82
N GLN A 282 20.19 2.59 15.32
CA GLN A 282 20.61 3.79 16.05
C GLN A 282 19.52 4.87 16.13
N SER A 283 18.41 4.68 15.41
CA SER A 283 17.27 5.59 15.44
C SER A 283 16.29 5.25 16.55
N TRP A 284 15.48 6.23 16.94
CA TRP A 284 14.32 6.06 17.81
C TRP A 284 14.62 5.41 19.17
N GLY A 285 15.81 5.69 19.72
CA GLY A 285 16.24 5.17 21.02
C GLY A 285 16.83 3.76 20.95
N ASN A 286 16.95 3.16 19.76
CA ASN A 286 17.73 1.95 19.56
C ASN A 286 19.22 2.26 19.78
N ASN A 287 19.93 1.28 20.34
CA ASN A 287 21.38 1.32 20.49
C ASN A 287 21.95 -0.08 20.26
N LEU A 288 21.76 -0.58 19.04
CA LEU A 288 22.07 -1.96 18.66
C LEU A 288 23.41 -2.09 17.93
N GLY A 289 24.25 -1.05 17.98
CA GLY A 289 25.55 -1.01 17.30
C GLY A 289 25.46 -0.72 15.80
N VAL A 290 26.62 -0.68 15.15
CA VAL A 290 26.74 -0.50 13.70
C VAL A 290 26.64 -1.84 12.98
N LEU A 291 26.09 -1.85 11.77
CA LEU A 291 26.13 -3.00 10.88
C LEU A 291 26.95 -2.62 9.64
N LEU A 292 28.08 -3.30 9.44
CA LEU A 292 29.04 -3.01 8.38
C LEU A 292 28.72 -3.79 7.08
N PRO A 293 29.13 -3.28 5.91
CA PRO A 293 28.90 -3.96 4.63
C PRO A 293 29.39 -5.41 4.59
N GLU A 294 30.51 -5.71 5.25
CA GLU A 294 31.09 -7.05 5.31
C GLU A 294 30.19 -8.03 6.07
N GLN A 295 29.46 -7.54 7.08
CA GLN A 295 28.49 -8.34 7.83
C GLN A 295 27.26 -8.66 7.00
N VAL A 296 26.82 -7.71 6.15
CA VAL A 296 25.75 -7.98 5.18
C VAL A 296 26.21 -9.00 4.14
N ALA A 297 27.42 -8.84 3.62
CA ALA A 297 27.98 -9.77 2.64
C ALA A 297 28.04 -11.21 3.19
N ALA A 298 28.36 -11.37 4.47
CA ALA A 298 28.36 -12.67 5.15
C ALA A 298 26.96 -13.27 5.40
N ALA A 299 25.91 -12.46 5.32
CA ALA A 299 24.52 -12.87 5.53
C ALA A 299 23.79 -13.25 4.22
N ARG A 300 24.47 -13.18 3.07
CA ARG A 300 23.98 -13.63 1.76
C ARG A 300 24.39 -15.06 1.45
#